data_AF-A0A0A9VVQ2-F1
#
_entry.id   AF-A0A0A9VVQ2-F1
#
_cell.length_a   1.000
_cell.length_b   1.000
_cell.length_c   1.000
_cell.angle_alpha   90.00
_cell.angle_beta   90.00
_cell.angle_gamma   90.00
#
_symmetry.space_group_name_H-M   'P 1'
#
loop_
_entity.id
_entity.type
_entity.pdbx_description
1 polymer ?
#
loop_
_entity_poly.entity_id
_entity_poly.type
_entity_poly.pdbx_seq_one_letter_code
_entity_poly.pdbx_strand_id
1 'polypeptide(L)'
;DSKLNWKPHIEWKYKKTLNSIFCAKRAIGKKWGLTPNIAMWIYKAIILPRVMYGVVVWWPGIKKSSKLLKLEHHVCMMVSGAFRTTPTRGMQIILGITPIDVTVKAYAMQAMTRLTTLGEWIHGDVGLHHGLQASHTTIKETVSYHCPEALMPSDEIKKTYIWNTGLKCIIQSREAWTTQAANRYLLNYDIVCYTDGSR
;
A
#
# COMPACT_ATOMS: atom_id res chain seq x y z
N ASP A 1 19.88 11.62 -5.87
CA ASP A 1 20.44 10.48 -6.65
C ASP A 1 20.32 10.83 -8.12
N SER A 2 21.36 11.44 -8.70
CA SER A 2 21.33 11.97 -10.06
C SER A 2 21.20 10.89 -11.15
N LYS A 3 21.46 9.62 -10.80
CA LYS A 3 21.37 8.48 -11.71
C LYS A 3 20.15 7.59 -11.46
N LEU A 4 19.24 8.01 -10.57
CA LEU A 4 18.02 7.28 -10.18
C LEU A 4 18.31 5.80 -9.89
N ASN A 5 19.42 5.53 -9.19
CA ASN A 5 19.83 4.16 -8.86
C ASN A 5 19.08 3.62 -7.64
N TRP A 6 18.53 4.50 -6.81
CA TRP A 6 17.82 4.24 -5.56
C TRP A 6 18.62 3.43 -4.54
N LYS A 7 19.91 3.16 -4.77
CA LYS A 7 20.78 2.37 -3.89
C LYS A 7 20.85 2.94 -2.47
N PRO A 8 21.10 4.26 -2.25
CA PRO A 8 21.14 4.80 -0.89
C PRO A 8 19.80 4.66 -0.17
N HIS A 9 18.69 4.84 -0.90
CA HIS A 9 17.34 4.70 -0.36
C HIS A 9 17.03 3.25 0.03
N ILE A 10 17.34 2.29 -0.84
CA ILE A 10 17.17 0.85 -0.57
C ILE A 10 18.05 0.42 0.61
N GLU A 11 19.29 0.91 0.71
CA GLU A 11 20.18 0.64 1.83
C GLU A 11 19.61 1.18 3.15
N TRP A 12 19.08 2.40 3.12
CA TRP A 12 18.44 3.01 4.30
C TRP A 12 17.21 2.21 4.75
N LYS A 13 16.32 1.84 3.81
CA LYS A 13 15.16 0.97 4.07
C LYS A 13 15.59 -0.39 4.62
N TYR A 14 16.63 -0.99 4.03
CA TYR A 14 17.20 -2.25 4.48
C TYR A 14 17.65 -2.16 5.94
N LYS A 15 18.49 -1.17 6.29
CA LYS A 15 18.99 -0.99 7.66
C LYS A 15 17.86 -0.78 8.67
N LYS A 16 16.91 0.12 8.36
CA LYS A 16 15.76 0.40 9.24
C LYS A 16 14.87 -0.83 9.44
N THR A 17 14.67 -1.63 8.40
CA THR A 17 13.84 -2.83 8.49
C THR A 17 14.56 -3.98 9.18
N LEU A 18 15.87 -4.14 8.93
CA LEU A 18 16.70 -5.15 9.57
C LEU A 18 16.73 -4.97 11.10
N ASN A 19 16.79 -3.73 11.58
CA ASN A 19 16.70 -3.44 13.01
C ASN A 19 15.37 -3.97 13.60
N SER A 20 14.25 -3.81 12.90
CA SER A 20 12.98 -4.36 13.36
C SER A 20 12.90 -5.88 13.30
N ILE A 21 13.52 -6.51 12.30
CA ILE A 21 13.67 -7.97 12.26
C ILE A 21 14.45 -8.45 13.48
N PHE A 22 15.56 -7.79 13.82
CA PHE A 22 16.37 -8.19 14.97
C PHE A 22 15.69 -7.91 16.31
N CYS A 23 14.92 -6.84 16.44
CA CYS A 23 14.08 -6.63 17.62
C CYS A 23 13.01 -7.73 17.74
N ALA A 24 12.31 -8.06 16.66
CA ALA A 24 11.33 -9.14 16.64
C ALA A 24 11.99 -10.49 16.99
N LYS A 25 13.17 -10.77 16.42
CA LYS A 25 13.95 -11.97 16.72
C LYS A 25 14.41 -12.04 18.18
N ARG A 26 14.77 -10.92 18.81
CA ARG A 26 15.17 -10.90 20.24
C ARG A 26 14.00 -11.13 21.18
N ALA A 27 12.78 -10.73 20.79
CA ALA A 27 11.57 -11.04 21.53
C ALA A 27 11.19 -12.55 21.47
N ILE A 28 11.99 -13.37 20.77
CA ILE A 28 11.75 -14.80 20.53
C ILE A 28 12.93 -15.60 21.08
N GLY A 29 12.69 -16.45 22.07
CA GLY A 29 13.66 -17.43 22.58
C GLY A 29 13.73 -18.70 21.71
N LYS A 30 14.81 -19.48 21.83
CA LYS A 30 14.99 -20.75 21.09
C LYS A 30 13.97 -21.85 21.45
N LYS A 31 13.41 -21.78 22.67
CA LYS A 31 12.46 -22.78 23.22
C LYS A 31 11.09 -22.18 23.58
N TRP A 32 10.96 -20.86 23.49
CA TRP A 32 9.76 -20.10 23.87
C TRP A 32 9.69 -18.86 22.98
N GLY A 33 8.58 -18.61 22.31
CA GLY A 33 8.47 -17.46 21.40
C GLY A 33 7.43 -17.65 20.30
N LEU A 34 7.59 -16.90 19.21
CA LEU A 34 6.64 -16.90 18.10
C LEU A 34 6.62 -18.25 17.36
N THR A 35 5.42 -18.79 17.18
CA THR A 35 5.19 -19.86 16.20
C THR A 35 5.51 -19.34 14.79
N PRO A 36 5.88 -20.22 13.83
CA PRO A 36 6.13 -19.81 12.45
C PRO A 36 5.01 -18.94 11.85
N ASN A 37 3.76 -19.19 12.27
CA ASN A 37 2.60 -18.40 11.87
C ASN A 37 2.69 -16.94 12.32
N ILE A 38 3.06 -16.68 13.57
CA ILE A 38 3.21 -15.30 14.06
C ILE A 38 4.43 -14.65 13.38
N ALA A 39 5.52 -15.38 13.14
CA ALA A 39 6.70 -14.84 12.47
C ALA A 39 6.38 -14.44 11.02
N MET A 40 5.59 -15.25 10.33
CA MET A 40 5.03 -14.94 9.01
C MET A 40 4.08 -13.73 9.07
N TRP A 41 3.26 -13.62 10.12
CA TRP A 41 2.41 -12.45 10.33
C TRP A 41 3.23 -11.16 10.51
N ILE A 42 4.29 -11.17 11.33
CA ILE A 42 5.21 -10.02 11.46
C ILE A 42 5.81 -9.64 10.10
N TYR A 43 6.20 -10.63 9.30
CA TYR A 43 6.72 -10.37 7.95
C TYR A 43 5.68 -9.66 7.08
N LYS A 44 4.48 -10.22 6.95
CA LYS A 44 3.44 -9.71 6.06
C LYS A 44 2.84 -8.38 6.53
N ALA A 45 2.64 -8.22 7.84
CA ALA A 45 1.94 -7.07 8.41
C ALA A 45 2.85 -5.87 8.75
N ILE A 46 4.14 -6.11 9.07
CA ILE A 46 5.03 -5.07 9.57
C ILE A 46 6.20 -4.83 8.64
N ILE A 47 6.96 -5.89 8.32
CA ILE A 47 8.21 -5.78 7.56
C ILE A 47 7.91 -5.42 6.11
N LEU A 48 6.97 -6.14 5.48
CA LEU A 48 6.66 -5.98 4.07
C LEU A 48 6.10 -4.58 3.75
N PRO A 49 5.09 -4.04 4.46
CA PRO A 49 4.56 -2.70 4.18
C PRO A 49 5.60 -1.60 4.39
N ARG A 50 6.46 -1.74 5.41
CA ARG A 50 7.56 -0.80 5.66
C ARG A 50 8.54 -0.72 4.50
N VAL A 51 8.91 -1.86 3.94
CA VAL A 51 9.80 -1.91 2.78
C VAL A 51 9.06 -1.37 1.55
N MET A 52 7.83 -1.84 1.30
CA MET A 52 7.04 -1.50 0.10
C MET A 52 6.53 -0.07 0.05
N TYR A 53 6.60 0.69 1.13
CA TYR A 53 6.24 2.10 1.11
C TYR A 53 6.98 2.88 0.01
N GLY A 54 6.25 3.58 -0.86
CA GLY A 54 6.80 4.34 -1.98
C GLY A 54 7.44 3.50 -3.08
N VAL A 55 7.18 2.18 -3.14
CA VAL A 55 7.79 1.27 -4.12
C VAL A 55 7.57 1.69 -5.56
N VAL A 56 6.42 2.30 -5.85
CA VAL A 56 6.13 2.85 -7.18
C VAL A 56 7.22 3.78 -7.69
N VAL A 57 7.94 4.49 -6.80
CA VAL A 57 9.01 5.41 -7.17
C VAL A 57 10.36 4.72 -7.32
N TRP A 58 10.72 3.84 -6.38
CA TRP A 58 12.08 3.28 -6.29
C TRP A 58 12.24 1.87 -6.87
N TRP A 59 11.17 1.22 -7.35
CA TRP A 59 11.22 -0.14 -7.91
C TRP A 59 12.31 -0.36 -8.97
N PRO A 60 12.70 0.61 -9.85
CA PRO A 60 13.75 0.37 -10.84
C PRO A 60 15.11 0.05 -10.19
N GLY A 61 15.32 0.49 -8.94
CA GLY A 61 16.52 0.23 -8.17
C GLY A 61 16.70 -1.24 -7.73
N ILE A 62 15.67 -2.08 -7.84
CA ILE A 62 15.75 -3.49 -7.41
C ILE A 62 16.82 -4.27 -8.18
N LYS A 63 16.92 -4.06 -9.50
CA LYS A 63 17.93 -4.70 -10.37
C LYS A 63 19.36 -4.34 -9.96
N LYS A 64 19.53 -3.21 -9.26
CA LYS A 64 20.83 -2.64 -8.90
C LYS A 64 21.22 -2.95 -7.45
N SER A 65 20.39 -3.64 -6.66
CA SER A 65 20.63 -3.87 -5.23
C SER A 65 20.22 -5.26 -4.78
N SER A 66 21.17 -6.00 -4.18
CA SER A 66 20.92 -7.32 -3.57
C SER A 66 20.48 -7.24 -2.09
N LYS A 67 20.29 -6.03 -1.54
CA LYS A 67 20.02 -5.83 -0.10
C LYS A 67 18.66 -6.38 0.32
N LEU A 68 17.66 -6.25 -0.55
CA LEU A 68 16.33 -6.77 -0.27
C LEU A 68 16.31 -8.31 -0.27
N LEU A 69 17.10 -8.96 -1.13
CA LEU A 69 17.30 -10.42 -1.07
C LEU A 69 17.94 -10.86 0.25
N LYS A 70 18.94 -10.10 0.74
CA LYS A 70 19.53 -10.35 2.07
C LYS A 70 18.50 -10.17 3.18
N LEU A 71 17.63 -9.18 3.10
CA LEU A 71 16.56 -8.96 4.08
C LEU A 71 15.61 -10.17 4.11
N GLU A 72 15.19 -10.62 2.95
CA GLU A 72 14.28 -11.76 2.81
C GLU A 72 14.89 -13.06 3.32
N HIS A 73 16.19 -13.28 3.12
CA HIS A 73 16.90 -14.41 3.72
C HIS A 73 16.82 -14.40 5.26
N HIS A 74 16.96 -13.25 5.91
CA HIS A 74 16.81 -13.14 7.37
C HIS A 74 15.39 -13.46 7.83
N VAL A 75 14.39 -13.01 7.06
CA VAL A 75 12.98 -13.33 7.33
C VAL A 75 12.75 -14.84 7.19
N CYS A 76 13.20 -15.45 6.10
CA CYS A 76 13.03 -16.87 5.86
C CYS A 76 13.63 -17.70 7.00
N MET A 77 14.85 -17.40 7.43
CA MET A 77 15.48 -18.05 8.59
C MET A 77 14.71 -17.81 9.89
N MET A 78 14.16 -16.61 10.10
CA MET A 78 13.37 -16.29 11.28
C MET A 78 12.09 -17.14 11.35
N VAL A 79 11.45 -17.40 10.21
CA VAL A 79 10.22 -18.19 10.14
C VAL A 79 10.49 -19.70 10.19
N SER A 80 11.47 -20.19 9.43
CA SER A 80 11.74 -21.63 9.28
C SER A 80 12.67 -22.19 10.35
N GLY A 81 13.48 -21.36 11.00
CA GLY A 81 14.57 -21.83 11.87
C GLY A 81 15.71 -22.53 11.11
N ALA A 82 15.75 -22.44 9.77
CA ALA A 82 16.75 -23.11 8.95
C ALA A 82 18.17 -22.57 9.19
N PHE A 83 19.17 -23.36 8.77
CA PHE A 83 20.58 -22.99 8.88
C PHE A 83 20.91 -21.77 8.01
N ARG A 84 21.96 -21.04 8.40
CA ARG A 84 22.45 -19.85 7.67
C ARG A 84 22.88 -20.15 6.24
N THR A 85 23.27 -21.40 5.96
CA THR A 85 23.71 -21.87 4.65
C THR A 85 22.57 -22.33 3.76
N THR A 86 21.34 -22.43 4.28
CA THR A 86 20.19 -22.89 3.50
C THR A 86 19.87 -21.90 2.37
N PRO A 87 19.68 -22.37 1.12
CA PRO A 87 19.35 -21.50 0.00
C PRO A 87 18.01 -20.75 0.20
N THR A 88 18.02 -19.43 -0.03
CA THR A 88 16.83 -18.57 0.14
C THR A 88 15.65 -19.01 -0.74
N ARG A 89 15.91 -19.38 -2.00
CA ARG A 89 14.86 -19.80 -2.94
C ARG A 89 14.12 -21.05 -2.45
N GLY A 90 14.85 -22.02 -1.89
CA GLY A 90 14.26 -23.23 -1.32
C GLY A 90 13.36 -22.89 -0.12
N MET A 91 13.83 -22.02 0.79
CA MET A 91 13.02 -21.58 1.92
C MET A 91 11.76 -20.83 1.47
N GLN A 92 11.84 -19.95 0.47
CA GLN A 92 10.69 -19.23 -0.08
C GLN A 92 9.61 -20.19 -0.57
N ILE A 93 10.00 -21.24 -1.32
CA ILE A 93 9.06 -22.23 -1.85
C ILE A 93 8.37 -22.97 -0.70
N ILE A 94 9.14 -23.48 0.27
CA ILE A 94 8.60 -24.22 1.42
C ILE A 94 7.66 -23.35 2.26
N LEU A 95 8.02 -22.06 2.45
CA LEU A 95 7.25 -21.12 3.26
C LEU A 95 6.10 -20.44 2.49
N GLY A 96 5.98 -20.65 1.18
CA GLY A 96 5.01 -19.94 0.33
C GLY A 96 5.25 -18.42 0.26
N ILE A 97 6.50 -17.98 0.34
CA ILE A 97 6.89 -16.57 0.24
C ILE A 97 7.24 -16.23 -1.21
N THR A 98 6.55 -15.25 -1.78
CA THR A 98 6.87 -14.71 -3.09
C THR A 98 8.20 -13.96 -3.05
N PRO A 99 9.16 -14.27 -3.93
CA PRO A 99 10.48 -13.64 -3.91
C PRO A 99 10.39 -12.13 -4.07
N ILE A 100 11.22 -11.41 -3.32
CA ILE A 100 11.07 -9.96 -3.12
C ILE A 100 11.15 -9.15 -4.42
N ASP A 101 11.91 -9.61 -5.41
CA ASP A 101 12.05 -8.97 -6.72
C ASP A 101 10.74 -9.01 -7.52
N VAL A 102 9.97 -10.09 -7.39
CA VAL A 102 8.63 -10.21 -7.97
C VAL A 102 7.63 -9.38 -7.17
N THR A 103 7.68 -9.48 -5.84
CA THR A 103 6.79 -8.74 -4.94
C THR A 103 6.92 -7.22 -5.13
N VAL A 104 8.14 -6.69 -5.29
CA VAL A 104 8.37 -5.26 -5.57
C VAL A 104 7.66 -4.80 -6.83
N LYS A 105 7.74 -5.58 -7.92
CA LYS A 105 7.06 -5.24 -9.18
C LYS A 105 5.54 -5.29 -9.00
N ALA A 106 5.01 -6.34 -8.37
CA ALA A 106 3.58 -6.48 -8.14
C ALA A 106 3.01 -5.29 -7.33
N TYR A 107 3.67 -4.87 -6.24
CA TYR A 107 3.23 -3.71 -5.47
C TYR A 107 3.38 -2.39 -6.25
N ALA A 108 4.42 -2.25 -7.07
CA ALA A 108 4.58 -1.07 -7.94
C ALA A 108 3.46 -0.99 -8.99
N MET A 109 3.10 -2.12 -9.60
CA MET A 109 1.98 -2.23 -10.54
C MET A 109 0.65 -1.87 -9.87
N GLN A 110 0.37 -2.40 -8.68
CA GLN A 110 -0.84 -2.06 -7.91
C GLN A 110 -0.91 -0.57 -7.57
N ALA A 111 0.21 0.00 -7.10
CA ALA A 111 0.28 1.41 -6.77
C ALA A 111 0.09 2.31 -8.00
N MET A 112 0.68 1.93 -9.14
CA MET A 112 0.50 2.64 -10.40
C MET A 112 -0.95 2.56 -10.88
N THR A 113 -1.55 1.37 -10.90
CA THR A 113 -2.96 1.15 -11.28
C THR A 113 -3.87 2.05 -10.46
N ARG A 114 -3.74 2.02 -9.13
CA ARG A 114 -4.50 2.89 -8.23
C ARG A 114 -4.33 4.38 -8.55
N LEU A 115 -3.10 4.83 -8.83
CA LEU A 115 -2.86 6.24 -9.18
C LEU A 115 -3.47 6.59 -10.55
N THR A 116 -3.43 5.67 -11.52
CA THR A 116 -4.04 5.86 -12.83
C THR A 116 -5.56 5.96 -12.73
N THR A 117 -6.20 5.07 -11.98
CA THR A 117 -7.65 5.09 -11.73
C THR A 117 -8.11 6.38 -11.06
N LEU A 118 -7.31 6.94 -10.15
CA LEU A 118 -7.60 8.22 -9.50
C LEU A 118 -7.27 9.46 -10.35
N GLY A 119 -6.69 9.28 -11.55
CA GLY A 119 -6.22 10.38 -12.40
C GLY A 119 -4.97 11.10 -11.86
N GLU A 120 -4.27 10.52 -10.89
CA GLU A 120 -3.08 11.09 -10.23
C GLU A 120 -1.76 10.57 -10.81
N TRP A 121 -1.82 9.69 -11.82
CA TRP A 121 -0.63 9.12 -12.42
C TRP A 121 0.06 10.12 -13.37
N ILE A 122 1.25 10.56 -12.98
CA ILE A 122 2.06 11.48 -13.77
C ILE A 122 2.73 10.67 -14.89
N HIS A 123 2.30 10.94 -16.13
CA HIS A 123 2.98 10.45 -17.32
C HIS A 123 4.26 11.27 -17.50
N GLY A 124 5.38 10.63 -17.86
CA GLY A 124 6.72 11.21 -17.82
C GLY A 124 7.02 12.37 -18.78
N ASP A 125 6.01 13.10 -19.24
CA ASP A 125 6.09 14.04 -20.37
C ASP A 125 5.74 15.49 -20.01
N VAL A 126 5.99 15.90 -18.76
CA VAL A 126 5.92 17.30 -18.36
C VAL A 126 7.33 17.80 -17.99
N GLY A 127 8.16 18.03 -19.00
CA GLY A 127 9.31 18.94 -18.94
C GLY A 127 10.63 18.43 -18.33
N LEU A 128 10.80 17.13 -18.07
CA LEU A 128 12.07 16.61 -17.55
C LEU A 128 13.00 16.18 -18.70
N HIS A 129 13.89 17.10 -19.12
CA HIS A 129 14.95 16.93 -20.12
C HIS A 129 16.07 15.96 -19.69
N HIS A 130 15.76 14.76 -19.21
CA HIS A 130 16.75 13.71 -19.02
C HIS A 130 16.19 12.37 -19.51
N GLY A 131 16.57 12.01 -20.74
CA GLY A 131 16.26 10.75 -21.43
C GLY A 131 16.85 9.48 -20.77
N LEU A 132 16.88 9.42 -19.44
CA LEU A 132 17.23 8.22 -18.70
C LEU A 132 15.96 7.39 -18.51
N GLN A 133 15.88 6.31 -19.29
CA GLN A 133 14.89 5.22 -19.30
C GLN A 133 14.72 4.46 -17.95
N ALA A 134 15.07 5.07 -16.82
CA ALA A 134 14.92 4.53 -15.47
C ALA A 134 13.94 5.35 -14.63
N SER A 135 12.93 5.94 -15.28
CA SER A 135 11.82 6.57 -14.56
C SER A 135 10.91 5.50 -13.99
N HIS A 136 10.31 5.80 -12.83
CA HIS A 136 9.25 5.02 -12.21
C HIS A 136 8.08 4.71 -13.16
N THR A 137 7.89 5.56 -14.18
CA THR A 137 6.84 5.45 -15.20
C THR A 137 6.94 4.21 -16.09
N THR A 138 8.14 3.63 -16.24
CA THR A 138 8.38 2.38 -17.00
C THR A 138 7.62 1.18 -16.43
N ILE A 139 7.05 1.29 -15.22
CA ILE A 139 6.18 0.25 -14.66
C ILE A 139 4.94 0.04 -15.53
N LYS A 140 4.48 1.06 -16.27
CA LYS A 140 3.34 0.96 -17.20
C LYS A 140 3.57 -0.11 -18.28
N GLU A 141 4.79 -0.22 -18.80
CA GLU A 141 5.17 -1.26 -19.76
C GLU A 141 5.11 -2.65 -19.12
N THR A 142 5.57 -2.76 -17.86
CA THR A 142 5.51 -4.01 -17.09
C THR A 142 4.06 -4.42 -16.80
N VAL A 143 3.18 -3.46 -16.50
CA VAL A 143 1.73 -3.70 -16.36
C VAL A 143 1.14 -4.18 -17.68
N SER A 144 1.37 -3.44 -18.77
CA SER A 144 0.85 -3.80 -20.10
C SER A 144 1.25 -5.21 -20.53
N TYR A 145 2.48 -5.62 -20.24
CA TYR A 145 2.97 -6.95 -20.60
C TYR A 145 2.41 -8.08 -19.72
N HIS A 146 2.32 -7.88 -18.40
CA HIS A 146 1.95 -8.95 -17.46
C HIS A 146 0.48 -8.97 -17.06
N CYS A 147 -0.21 -7.83 -17.10
CA CYS A 147 -1.60 -7.66 -16.71
C CYS A 147 -2.23 -6.47 -17.47
N PRO A 148 -2.49 -6.62 -18.77
CA PRO A 148 -3.13 -5.57 -19.57
C PRO A 148 -4.54 -5.21 -19.06
N GLU A 149 -5.22 -6.13 -18.39
CA GLU A 149 -6.55 -5.94 -17.81
C GLU A 149 -6.56 -4.82 -16.77
N ALA A 150 -5.45 -4.62 -16.04
CA ALA A 150 -5.32 -3.53 -15.07
C ALA A 150 -5.28 -2.12 -15.72
N LEU A 151 -5.07 -2.05 -17.04
CA LEU A 151 -5.10 -0.78 -17.79
C LEU A 151 -6.46 -0.50 -18.41
N MET A 152 -7.42 -1.42 -18.29
CA MET A 152 -8.79 -1.17 -18.75
C MET A 152 -9.42 -0.04 -17.95
N PRO A 153 -10.35 0.74 -18.56
CA PRO A 153 -11.11 1.74 -17.83
C PRO A 153 -11.76 1.13 -16.58
N SER A 154 -11.61 1.81 -15.45
CA SER A 154 -12.23 1.42 -14.18
C SER A 154 -13.39 2.36 -13.89
N ASP A 155 -14.48 1.82 -13.35
CA ASP A 155 -15.64 2.58 -12.88
C ASP A 155 -15.39 3.30 -11.53
N GLU A 156 -14.18 3.19 -10.97
CA GLU A 156 -13.82 3.84 -9.72
C GLU A 156 -13.66 5.36 -9.91
N ILE A 157 -14.54 6.13 -9.25
CA ILE A 157 -14.61 7.58 -9.34
C ILE A 157 -13.82 8.21 -8.17
N LYS A 158 -13.02 9.23 -8.49
CA LYS A 158 -12.30 10.04 -7.48
C LYS A 158 -13.31 10.67 -6.52
N LYS A 159 -13.20 10.35 -5.23
CA LYS A 159 -14.02 10.96 -4.18
C LYS A 159 -13.76 12.46 -4.12
N THR A 160 -14.76 13.26 -4.46
CA THR A 160 -14.74 14.72 -4.30
C THR A 160 -15.58 15.11 -3.09
N TYR A 161 -14.96 15.73 -2.09
CA TYR A 161 -15.69 16.30 -0.97
C TYR A 161 -16.16 17.71 -1.32
N ILE A 162 -17.47 17.89 -1.38
CA ILE A 162 -18.10 19.19 -1.56
C ILE A 162 -18.47 19.69 -0.17
N TRP A 163 -17.59 20.47 0.47
CA TRP A 163 -17.82 20.99 1.82
C TRP A 163 -18.81 22.17 1.82
N ASN A 164 -18.81 22.97 0.75
CA ASN A 164 -19.74 24.07 0.55
C ASN A 164 -20.88 23.61 -0.38
N THR A 165 -21.81 22.83 0.15
CA THR A 165 -22.99 22.37 -0.60
C THR A 165 -24.06 23.45 -0.76
N GLY A 166 -23.89 24.62 -0.14
CA GLY A 166 -24.96 25.64 -0.02
C GLY A 166 -26.13 25.18 0.86
N LEU A 167 -26.04 23.98 1.45
CA LEU A 167 -27.07 23.42 2.31
C LEU A 167 -26.97 24.06 3.69
N LYS A 168 -28.03 24.77 4.08
CA LYS A 168 -28.18 25.29 5.44
C LYS A 168 -28.73 24.19 6.33
N CYS A 169 -27.86 23.51 7.08
CA CYS A 169 -28.28 22.57 8.10
C CYS A 169 -28.86 23.36 9.29
N ILE A 170 -30.20 23.32 9.45
CA ILE A 170 -30.88 23.94 10.58
C ILE A 170 -31.21 22.85 11.59
N ILE A 171 -30.40 22.75 12.65
CA ILE A 171 -30.67 21.84 13.77
C ILE A 171 -31.52 22.62 14.80
N GLN A 172 -32.80 22.29 14.90
CA GLN A 172 -33.72 22.90 15.86
C GLN A 172 -33.88 22.03 17.12
N SER A 173 -34.25 22.64 18.25
CA SER A 173 -34.58 21.93 19.48
C SER A 173 -35.88 21.13 19.35
N ARG A 174 -36.05 20.08 20.18
CA ARG A 174 -37.23 19.19 20.15
C ARG A 174 -38.55 19.97 20.28
N GLU A 175 -38.61 20.96 21.16
CA GLU A 175 -39.79 21.79 21.42
C GLU A 175 -40.14 22.69 20.22
N ALA A 176 -39.13 23.18 19.50
CA ALA A 176 -39.33 23.95 18.27
C ALA A 176 -39.91 23.10 17.13
N TRP A 177 -39.53 21.82 17.05
CA TRP A 177 -40.09 20.87 16.06
C TRP A 177 -41.57 20.61 16.26
N THR A 178 -42.03 20.38 17.50
CA THR A 178 -43.45 20.16 17.81
C THR A 178 -44.33 21.37 17.50
N THR A 179 -43.77 22.59 17.61
CA THR A 179 -44.50 23.84 17.40
C THR A 179 -44.52 24.25 15.92
N GLN A 180 -43.46 23.97 15.15
CA GLN A 180 -43.35 24.28 13.72
C GLN A 180 -43.88 23.19 12.77
N ALA A 181 -44.03 21.95 13.23
CA ALA A 181 -44.60 20.86 12.41
C ALA A 181 -46.05 21.15 11.97
N ALA A 182 -46.80 21.95 12.72
CA ALA A 182 -48.16 22.36 12.35
C ALA A 182 -48.24 23.27 11.11
N ASN A 183 -47.12 23.89 10.68
CA ASN A 183 -47.11 24.92 9.64
C ASN A 183 -46.13 24.67 8.47
N ARG A 184 -45.51 23.47 8.35
CA ARG A 184 -44.70 23.15 7.16
C ARG A 184 -45.55 22.44 6.10
N TYR A 185 -45.76 23.11 4.97
CA TYR A 185 -46.17 22.44 3.74
C TYR A 185 -44.97 21.65 3.22
N LEU A 186 -45.02 20.32 3.34
CA LEU A 186 -44.07 19.44 2.66
C LEU A 186 -44.32 19.55 1.16
N LEU A 187 -43.30 19.92 0.40
CA LEU A 187 -43.37 19.93 -1.06
C LEU A 187 -43.24 18.49 -1.56
N ASN A 188 -43.82 18.18 -2.72
CA ASN A 188 -43.87 16.81 -3.26
C ASN A 188 -42.49 16.15 -3.51
N TYR A 189 -41.39 16.90 -3.41
CA TYR A 189 -40.02 16.40 -3.59
C TYR A 189 -39.20 16.39 -2.29
N ASP A 190 -39.80 16.71 -1.15
CA ASP A 190 -39.11 16.69 0.14
C ASP A 190 -38.90 15.23 0.59
N ILE A 191 -37.64 14.85 0.82
CA ILE A 191 -37.29 13.53 1.36
C ILE A 191 -37.35 13.62 2.88
N VAL A 192 -38.36 12.99 3.48
CA VAL A 192 -38.54 12.95 4.93
C VAL A 192 -37.95 11.65 5.47
N CYS A 193 -36.83 11.75 6.18
CA CYS A 193 -36.18 10.63 6.84
C CYS A 193 -36.42 10.71 8.35
N TYR A 194 -37.06 9.69 8.92
CA TYR A 194 -37.18 9.53 10.37
C TYR A 194 -36.09 8.57 10.83
N THR A 195 -35.26 8.99 11.77
CA THR A 195 -34.40 8.07 12.52
C THR A 195 -35.22 7.53 13.68
N ASP A 196 -35.30 6.22 13.82
CA ASP A 196 -35.96 5.55 14.94
C ASP A 196 -35.21 5.92 16.24
N GLY A 197 -35.66 6.99 16.88
CA GLY A 197 -35.16 7.38 18.18
C GLY A 197 -35.37 6.23 19.15
N SER A 198 -34.27 5.62 19.58
CA SER A 198 -34.21 4.71 20.72
C SER A 198 -34.90 5.34 21.94
N ARG A 199 -35.65 4.51 22.66
CA ARG A 199 -36.47 4.86 23.84
C ARG A 199 -35.81 5.82 24.82
#